data_AF-A0A959UQX3-F1
#
_entry.id   AF-A0A959UQX3-F1
#
_cell.length_a   1.000
_cell.length_b   1.000
_cell.length_c   1.000
_cell.angle_alpha   90.00
_cell.angle_beta   90.00
_cell.angle_gamma   90.00
#
_symmetry.space_group_name_H-M   'P 1'
#
loop_
_entity.id
_entity.type
_entity.pdbx_description
1 polymer ?
#
loop_
_entity_poly.entity_id
_entity_poly.type
_entity_poly.pdbx_seq_one_letter_code
_entity_poly.pdbx_strand_id
1 'polypeptide(L)'
;MGYYKTIDGKQYDGAIIEMAEELTKGRGDGRISMDDAGKLLNAVKDGDSYTDVEKDTMAYIRDKFNWTDEADEWFRTEIRKWAATK
;
A
#
# COMPACT_ATOMS: atom_id res chain seq x y z
N MET A 1 3.91 -14.72 -7.97
CA MET A 1 3.57 -13.79 -9.06
C MET A 1 2.44 -12.92 -8.54
N GLY A 2 2.71 -11.64 -8.25
CA GLY A 2 1.63 -10.66 -8.08
C GLY A 2 0.82 -10.55 -9.38
N TYR A 3 -0.42 -10.11 -9.29
CA TYR A 3 -1.28 -9.88 -10.44
C TYR A 3 -1.81 -8.44 -10.43
N TYR A 4 -2.29 -7.96 -11.58
CA TYR A 4 -2.80 -6.59 -11.69
C TYR A 4 -4.31 -6.53 -11.55
N LYS A 5 -4.79 -5.56 -10.77
CA LYS A 5 -6.21 -5.16 -10.68
C LYS A 5 -6.42 -3.93 -11.55
N THR A 6 -7.44 -3.94 -12.42
CA THR A 6 -7.80 -2.78 -13.23
C THR A 6 -8.96 -2.05 -12.57
N ILE A 7 -8.77 -0.77 -12.27
CA ILE A 7 -9.78 0.11 -11.67
C ILE A 7 -9.81 1.38 -12.52
N ASP A 8 -10.98 1.74 -13.04
CA ASP A 8 -11.18 2.91 -13.91
C ASP A 8 -10.20 2.98 -15.10
N GLY A 9 -9.89 1.84 -15.69
CA GLY A 9 -8.98 1.73 -16.84
C GLY A 9 -7.49 1.82 -16.51
N LYS A 10 -7.13 1.88 -15.22
CA LYS A 10 -5.75 1.94 -14.74
C LYS A 10 -5.36 0.65 -14.01
N GLN A 11 -4.12 0.20 -14.20
CA GLN A 11 -3.59 -1.00 -13.56
C GLN A 11 -2.93 -0.66 -12.22
N TYR A 12 -3.13 -1.55 -11.27
CA TYR A 12 -2.58 -1.49 -9.92
C TYR A 12 -2.09 -2.87 -9.50
N ASP A 13 -1.16 -2.91 -8.54
CA ASP A 13 -0.82 -4.16 -7.87
C ASP A 13 -2.04 -4.64 -7.07
N GLY A 14 -2.64 -5.73 -7.56
CA GLY A 14 -3.84 -6.31 -6.97
C GLY A 14 -3.58 -6.90 -5.58
N ALA A 15 -2.40 -7.47 -5.36
CA ALA A 15 -2.06 -8.09 -4.07
C ALA A 15 -1.96 -7.04 -2.96
N ILE A 16 -1.40 -5.86 -3.27
CA ILE A 16 -1.33 -4.75 -2.31
C ILE A 16 -2.71 -4.19 -2.00
N ILE A 17 -3.58 -4.03 -3.01
CA ILE A 17 -4.94 -3.54 -2.79
C ILE A 17 -5.72 -4.51 -1.91
N GLU A 18 -5.71 -5.81 -2.23
CA GLU A 18 -6.42 -6.82 -1.43
C GLU A 18 -5.89 -6.89 0.00
N MET A 19 -4.58 -6.75 0.20
CA MET A 19 -4.01 -6.70 1.53
C MET A 19 -4.54 -5.50 2.32
N ALA A 20 -4.62 -4.31 1.72
CA ALA A 20 -5.18 -3.13 2.39
C ALA A 20 -6.68 -3.32 2.71
N GLU A 21 -7.45 -3.93 1.80
CA GLU A 21 -8.86 -4.30 2.04
C GLU A 21 -8.98 -5.25 3.24
N GLU A 22 -8.20 -6.31 3.30
CA GLU A 22 -8.28 -7.30 4.38
C GLU A 22 -7.76 -6.79 5.73
N LEU A 23 -6.74 -5.93 5.73
CA LEU A 23 -6.24 -5.32 6.98
C LEU A 23 -7.25 -4.36 7.61
N THR A 24 -8.07 -3.69 6.79
CA THR A 24 -9.09 -2.74 7.27
C THR A 24 -10.47 -3.37 7.50
N LYS A 25 -10.67 -4.62 7.07
CA LYS A 25 -11.95 -5.32 7.16
C LYS A 25 -12.20 -5.89 8.56
N GLY A 26 -13.23 -5.37 9.22
CA GLY A 26 -13.78 -5.97 10.45
C GLY A 26 -12.84 -5.99 11.66
N ARG A 27 -11.73 -5.23 11.63
CA ARG A 27 -10.77 -5.09 12.73
C ARG A 27 -10.70 -3.63 13.17
N GLY A 28 -10.70 -3.41 14.49
CA GLY A 28 -10.48 -2.08 15.08
C GLY A 28 -11.49 -1.03 14.62
N ASP A 29 -10.99 0.16 14.32
CA ASP A 29 -11.76 1.33 13.88
C ASP A 29 -11.78 1.51 12.34
N GLY A 30 -11.34 0.49 11.60
CA GLY A 30 -11.32 0.49 10.13
C GLY A 30 -10.22 1.36 9.51
N ARG A 31 -9.24 1.82 10.30
CA ARG A 31 -8.07 2.53 9.79
C ARG A 31 -6.87 1.60 9.67
N ILE A 32 -5.99 1.89 8.72
CA ILE A 32 -4.66 1.29 8.64
C ILE A 32 -3.84 1.82 9.81
N SER A 33 -3.56 0.92 10.76
CA SER A 33 -2.72 1.19 11.92
C SER A 33 -1.23 1.11 11.56
N MET A 34 -0.35 1.48 12.50
CA MET A 34 1.10 1.34 12.32
C MET A 34 1.51 -0.11 12.01
N ASP A 35 0.89 -1.10 12.68
CA ASP A 35 1.16 -2.51 12.45
C ASP A 35 0.74 -2.96 11.04
N ASP A 36 -0.38 -2.43 10.55
CA ASP A 36 -0.89 -2.74 9.21
C ASP A 36 -0.06 -2.07 8.12
N ALA A 37 0.37 -0.83 8.35
CA ALA A 37 1.34 -0.13 7.50
C ALA A 37 2.65 -0.91 7.38
N GLY A 38 3.13 -1.51 8.47
CA GLY A 38 4.32 -2.37 8.46
C GLY A 38 4.17 -3.60 7.57
N LYS A 39 2.99 -4.26 7.61
CA LYS A 39 2.69 -5.42 6.74
C LYS A 39 2.63 -5.00 5.27
N LEU A 40 1.95 -3.90 4.97
CA LEU A 40 1.88 -3.34 3.61
C LEU A 40 3.28 -2.99 3.09
N LEU A 41 4.13 -2.38 3.92
CA LEU A 41 5.48 -1.99 3.51
C LEU A 41 6.31 -3.22 3.12
N ASN A 42 6.22 -4.30 3.91
CA ASN A 42 6.91 -5.54 3.61
C ASN A 42 6.44 -6.14 2.28
N ALA A 43 5.12 -6.14 2.04
CA ALA A 43 4.55 -6.63 0.78
C ALA A 43 5.03 -5.81 -0.43
N VAL A 44 5.07 -4.48 -0.33
CA VAL A 44 5.61 -3.62 -1.40
C VAL A 44 7.08 -3.92 -1.66
N LYS A 45 7.88 -4.09 -0.59
CA LYS A 45 9.32 -4.37 -0.72
C LYS A 45 9.61 -5.74 -1.34
N ASP A 46 8.76 -6.73 -1.11
CA ASP A 46 8.89 -8.09 -1.66
C ASP A 46 8.78 -8.12 -3.19
N GLY A 47 8.01 -7.19 -3.79
CA GLY A 47 7.94 -7.01 -5.24
C GLY A 47 9.25 -6.53 -5.88
N ASP A 48 10.20 -6.05 -5.07
CA ASP A 48 11.58 -5.62 -5.41
C ASP A 48 11.74 -4.57 -6.52
N SER A 49 10.63 -4.02 -7.02
CA SER A 49 10.57 -3.01 -8.08
C SER A 49 9.57 -1.92 -7.75
N TYR A 50 9.77 -0.72 -8.32
CA TYR A 50 8.91 0.44 -8.06
C TYR A 50 8.58 1.17 -9.36
N THR A 51 7.79 0.49 -10.20
CA THR A 51 7.34 1.01 -11.50
C THR A 51 6.21 2.02 -11.32
N ASP A 52 5.66 2.51 -12.43
CA ASP A 52 4.52 3.41 -12.38
C ASP A 52 3.28 2.73 -11.79
N VAL A 53 3.12 1.41 -11.97
CA VAL A 53 2.02 0.64 -11.36
C VAL A 53 2.13 0.64 -9.83
N GLU A 54 3.30 0.43 -9.26
CA GLU A 54 3.49 0.46 -7.80
C GLU A 54 3.28 1.88 -7.25
N LYS A 55 3.78 2.92 -7.93
CA LYS A 55 3.54 4.32 -7.53
C LYS A 55 2.05 4.65 -7.51
N ASP A 56 1.33 4.22 -8.54
CA ASP A 56 -0.09 4.43 -8.68
C ASP A 56 -0.89 3.64 -7.64
N THR A 57 -0.43 2.44 -7.31
CA THR A 57 -0.98 1.63 -6.21
C THR A 57 -0.78 2.33 -4.87
N MET A 58 0.42 2.86 -4.60
CA MET A 58 0.69 3.62 -3.38
C MET A 58 -0.17 4.88 -3.28
N ALA A 59 -0.41 5.57 -4.40
CA ALA A 59 -1.34 6.70 -4.43
C ALA A 59 -2.78 6.24 -4.13
N TYR A 60 -3.22 5.16 -4.77
CA TYR A 60 -4.56 4.61 -4.62
C TYR A 60 -4.86 4.20 -3.17
N ILE A 61 -3.99 3.41 -2.52
CA ILE A 61 -4.25 2.94 -1.15
C ILE A 61 -4.21 4.08 -0.11
N ARG A 62 -3.49 5.17 -0.39
CA ARG A 62 -3.48 6.36 0.47
C ARG A 62 -4.73 7.22 0.32
N ASP A 63 -5.35 7.20 -0.85
CA ASP A 63 -6.60 7.94 -1.13
C ASP A 63 -7.84 7.15 -0.66
N LYS A 64 -7.84 5.82 -0.85
CA LYS A 64 -9.03 4.99 -0.63
C LYS A 64 -9.21 4.48 0.79
N PHE A 65 -8.13 4.31 1.54
CA PHE A 65 -8.21 3.80 2.91
C PHE A 65 -7.98 4.92 3.91
N ASN A 66 -8.62 4.79 5.07
CA ASN A 66 -8.30 5.66 6.19
C ASN A 66 -7.04 5.13 6.88
N TRP A 67 -6.19 6.04 7.33
CA TRP A 67 -4.97 5.74 8.06
C TRP A 67 -5.03 6.43 9.42
N THR A 68 -4.28 5.92 10.40
CA THR A 68 -3.86 6.80 11.49
C THR A 68 -2.81 7.77 10.95
N ASP A 69 -2.78 9.00 11.48
CA ASP A 69 -1.84 10.03 11.01
C ASP A 69 -0.38 9.55 11.11
N GLU A 70 -0.05 8.88 12.22
CA GLU A 70 1.25 8.30 12.49
C GLU A 70 1.63 7.21 11.46
N ALA A 71 0.67 6.38 11.04
CA ALA A 71 0.91 5.32 10.09
C ALA A 71 1.10 5.86 8.66
N ASP A 72 0.29 6.84 8.23
CA ASP A 72 0.45 7.46 6.90
C ASP A 72 1.81 8.19 6.79
N GLU A 73 2.18 8.98 7.81
CA GLU A 73 3.46 9.70 7.81
C GLU A 73 4.65 8.73 7.75
N TRP A 74 4.64 7.71 8.60
CA TRP A 74 5.70 6.71 8.65
C TRP A 74 5.79 5.92 7.34
N PHE A 75 4.66 5.42 6.83
CA PHE A 75 4.62 4.61 5.62
C PHE A 75 5.15 5.39 4.41
N ARG A 76 4.73 6.65 4.24
CA ARG A 76 5.22 7.54 3.17
C ARG A 76 6.72 7.74 3.25
N THR A 77 7.25 7.90 4.46
CA THR A 77 8.68 8.08 4.69
C THR A 77 9.46 6.83 4.30
N GLU A 78 8.99 5.66 4.70
CA GLU A 78 9.66 4.39 4.40
C GLU A 78 9.59 4.01 2.91
N ILE A 79 8.45 4.24 2.25
CA ILE A 79 8.32 4.06 0.80
C ILE A 79 9.29 4.98 0.06
N ARG A 80 9.41 6.26 0.44
CA ARG A 80 10.37 7.19 -0.19
C ARG A 80 11.82 6.75 -0.01
N LYS A 81 12.20 6.33 1.20
CA LYS A 81 13.57 5.84 1.48
C LYS A 81 13.90 4.62 0.64
N TRP A 82 13.00 3.64 0.59
CA TRP A 82 13.21 2.42 -0.16
C TRP A 82 13.18 2.63 -1.67
N ALA A 83 12.23 3.42 -2.19
CA ALA A 83 12.14 3.73 -3.61
C ALA A 83 13.38 4.46 -4.13
N ALA A 84 14.08 5.22 -3.29
CA ALA A 84 15.35 5.86 -3.65
C ALA A 84 16.51 4.88 -3.87
N THR A 85 16.37 3.61 -3.48
CA THR A 85 17.37 2.56 -3.70
C THR A 85 17.03 1.66 -4.90
N LYS A 86 16.04 2.03 -5.70
CA LYS A 86 15.55 1.25 -6.86
C LYS A 86 15.91 1.89 -8.18
#